data_AF-A0A2V9AK31-F1
#
_entry.id   AF-A0A2V9AK31-F1
#
_cell.length_a   1.000
_cell.length_b   1.000
_cell.length_c   1.000
_cell.angle_alpha   90.00
_cell.angle_beta   90.00
_cell.angle_gamma   90.00
#
_symmetry.space_group_name_H-M   'P 1'
#
loop_
_entity.id
_entity.type
_entity.pdbx_description
1 polymer ?
#
loop_
_entity_poly.entity_id
_entity_poly.type
_entity_poly.pdbx_seq_one_letter_code
_entity_poly.pdbx_strand_id
1 'polypeptide(L)'
;MAQFVVRNIEKEVKARLQRRASRHGRSMEEEVRDILRNAVNEQDVAVGGLGTEIASLFANAGLDEDIPELRGHEAKPASFDR
;
A
#
# COMPACT_ATOMS: atom_id res chain seq x y z
N MET A 1 5.28 24.38 -8.45
CA MET A 1 5.69 23.46 -9.54
C MET A 1 7.17 23.19 -9.40
N ALA A 2 7.58 21.93 -9.50
CA ALA A 2 8.99 21.54 -9.50
C ALA A 2 9.25 20.70 -10.75
N GLN A 3 10.36 20.93 -11.42
CA GLN A 3 10.77 20.21 -12.62
C GLN A 3 12.02 19.39 -12.31
N PHE A 4 12.04 18.14 -12.74
CA PHE A 4 13.18 17.24 -12.60
C PHE A 4 13.56 16.70 -13.98
N VAL A 5 14.83 16.83 -14.35
CA VAL A 5 15.35 16.39 -15.65
C VAL A 5 16.51 15.43 -15.42
N VAL A 6 16.34 14.19 -15.88
CA VAL A 6 17.41 13.18 -15.90
C VAL A 6 18.04 13.16 -17.29
N ARG A 7 19.34 13.44 -17.36
CA ARG A 7 20.11 13.39 -18.62
C ARG A 7 20.87 12.06 -18.71
N ASN A 8 21.24 11.68 -19.93
CA ASN A 8 22.08 10.52 -20.22
C ASN A 8 21.54 9.17 -19.69
N ILE A 9 20.22 8.98 -19.72
CA ILE A 9 19.61 7.69 -19.37
C ILE A 9 19.83 6.65 -20.47
N GLU A 10 20.10 5.41 -20.09
CA GLU A 10 20.27 4.31 -21.02
C GLU A 10 18.98 4.08 -21.81
N LYS A 11 19.11 3.80 -23.11
CA LYS A 11 17.96 3.54 -24.00
C LYS A 11 17.10 2.38 -23.51
N GLU A 12 17.73 1.36 -22.93
CA GLU A 12 17.02 0.20 -22.37
C GLU A 12 16.14 0.59 -21.18
N VAL A 13 16.65 1.43 -20.26
CA VAL A 13 15.89 1.91 -19.10
C VAL A 13 14.68 2.71 -19.55
N LYS A 14 14.86 3.60 -20.53
CA LYS A 14 13.74 4.35 -21.14
C LYS A 14 12.68 3.41 -21.72
N ALA A 15 13.09 2.38 -22.47
CA ALA A 15 12.16 1.42 -23.07
C ALA A 15 11.42 0.57 -22.02
N ARG A 16 12.08 0.20 -20.93
CA ARG A 16 11.46 -0.53 -19.80
C ARG A 16 10.44 0.34 -19.06
N LEU A 17 10.77 1.61 -18.81
CA LEU A 17 9.84 2.57 -18.20
C LEU A 17 8.61 2.80 -19.06
N GLN A 18 8.78 2.95 -20.38
CA GLN A 18 7.66 3.12 -21.30
C GLN A 18 6.74 1.89 -21.29
N ARG A 19 7.30 0.68 -21.36
CA ARG A 19 6.51 -0.56 -21.26
C ARG A 19 5.77 -0.67 -19.92
N ARG A 20 6.41 -0.28 -18.81
CA ARG A 20 5.81 -0.30 -17.48
C ARG A 20 4.62 0.67 -17.39
N ALA A 21 4.79 1.90 -17.88
CA ALA A 21 3.73 2.90 -17.94
C ALA A 21 2.52 2.41 -18.77
N SER A 22 2.77 1.80 -19.94
CA SER A 22 1.71 1.19 -20.76
C SER A 22 0.97 0.07 -20.03
N ARG A 23 1.68 -0.79 -19.28
CA ARG A 23 1.04 -1.84 -18.47
C ARG A 23 0.15 -1.29 -17.36
N HIS A 24 0.50 -0.14 -16.80
CA HIS A 24 -0.30 0.51 -15.75
C HIS A 24 -1.36 1.46 -16.30
N GLY A 25 -1.45 1.64 -17.63
CA GLY A 25 -2.42 2.53 -18.27
C GLY A 25 -2.16 4.02 -17.99
N ARG A 26 -0.91 4.41 -17.71
CA ARG A 26 -0.52 5.78 -17.37
C ARG A 26 0.51 6.34 -18.33
N SER A 27 0.70 7.65 -18.30
CA SER A 27 1.78 8.31 -19.04
C SER A 27 3.15 7.91 -18.46
N MET A 28 4.20 7.99 -19.29
CA MET A 28 5.56 7.73 -18.82
C MET A 28 5.98 8.70 -17.71
N GLU A 29 5.57 9.96 -17.81
CA GLU A 29 5.83 10.98 -16.79
C GLU A 29 5.18 10.62 -15.45
N GLU A 30 3.94 10.16 -15.49
CA GLU A 30 3.20 9.78 -14.29
C GLU A 30 3.78 8.53 -13.64
N GLU A 31 4.20 7.54 -14.43
CA GLU A 31 4.92 6.37 -13.93
C GLU A 31 6.24 6.76 -13.25
N VAL A 32 7.01 7.67 -13.84
CA VAL A 32 8.27 8.17 -13.24
C VAL A 32 7.98 8.93 -11.95
N ARG A 33 6.92 9.74 -11.91
CA ARG A 33 6.50 10.46 -10.71
C ARG A 33 6.11 9.50 -9.59
N ASP A 34 5.38 8.44 -9.90
CA ASP A 34 4.98 7.42 -8.92
C ASP A 34 6.19 6.63 -8.40
N ILE A 35 7.12 6.27 -9.27
CA ILE A 35 8.38 5.63 -8.86
C ILE A 35 9.15 6.53 -7.89
N LEU A 36 9.33 7.80 -8.23
CA LEU A 36 10.05 8.75 -7.36
C LEU A 36 9.31 8.95 -6.04
N ARG A 37 7.98 9.07 -6.06
CA ARG A 37 7.15 9.19 -4.85
C ARG A 37 7.31 7.97 -3.95
N ASN A 38 7.26 6.77 -4.50
CA ASN A 38 7.41 5.54 -3.73
C ASN A 38 8.83 5.40 -3.18
N ALA A 39 9.85 5.73 -3.98
CA ALA A 39 11.25 5.66 -3.55
C ALA A 39 11.58 6.64 -2.41
N VAL A 40 10.95 7.81 -2.36
CA VAL A 40 11.13 8.74 -1.22
C VAL A 40 10.27 8.37 -0.02
N ASN A 41 9.10 7.76 -0.25
CA ASN A 41 8.22 7.26 0.82
C ASN A 41 8.69 5.92 1.40
N GLU A 42 9.62 5.22 0.75
CA GLU A 42 10.15 3.93 1.21
C GLU A 42 10.92 4.02 2.55
N GLN A 43 11.15 5.23 3.08
CA GLN A 43 11.61 5.43 4.46
C GLN A 43 10.54 5.11 5.51
N ASP A 44 9.26 5.02 5.12
CA ASP A 44 8.13 4.64 5.97
C ASP A 44 7.56 3.26 5.60
N VAL A 45 8.37 2.37 4.98
CA VAL A 45 7.99 0.95 4.98
C VAL A 45 8.05 0.51 6.44
N ALA A 46 6.87 0.39 7.05
CA ALA A 46 6.73 -0.17 8.37
C ALA A 46 7.58 -1.45 8.42
N VAL A 47 8.47 -1.52 9.41
CA VAL A 47 9.50 -2.57 9.53
C VAL A 47 8.86 -3.97 9.63
N GLY A 48 7.54 -4.05 9.82
CA GLY A 48 6.73 -5.24 9.86
C GLY A 48 6.09 -5.64 8.53
N GLY A 49 6.05 -6.94 8.25
CA GLY A 49 5.15 -7.49 7.23
C GLY A 49 3.68 -7.29 7.64
N LEU A 50 2.73 -7.50 6.72
CA LEU A 50 1.29 -7.34 6.97
C LEU A 50 0.82 -7.97 8.29
N GLY A 51 1.30 -9.17 8.62
CA GLY A 51 0.96 -9.83 9.89
C GLY A 51 1.48 -9.11 11.14
N THR A 52 2.64 -8.47 11.06
CA THR A 52 3.21 -7.66 12.15
C THR A 52 2.40 -6.39 12.37
N GLU A 53 1.97 -5.74 11.29
CA GLU A 53 1.09 -4.56 11.36
C GLU A 53 -0.27 -4.92 11.98
N ILE A 54 -0.89 -6.02 11.52
CA ILE A 54 -2.14 -6.50 12.11
C ILE A 54 -1.95 -6.80 13.60
N ALA A 55 -0.90 -7.54 13.98
CA ALA A 55 -0.63 -7.84 15.38
C ALA A 55 -0.43 -6.57 16.22
N SER A 56 0.22 -5.55 15.68
CA SER A 56 0.48 -4.28 16.36
C SER A 56 -0.80 -3.50 16.66
N LEU A 57 -1.78 -3.52 15.75
CA LEU A 57 -3.10 -2.88 15.97
C LEU A 57 -3.84 -3.46 17.18
N PHE A 58 -3.69 -4.76 17.43
CA PHE A 58 -4.35 -5.47 18.52
C PHE A 58 -3.42 -5.73 19.73
N ALA A 59 -2.20 -5.19 19.74
CA ALA A 59 -1.23 -5.47 20.80
C ALA A 59 -1.74 -5.10 22.21
N ASN A 60 -2.62 -4.11 22.30
CA ASN A 60 -3.27 -3.67 23.54
C ASN A 60 -4.74 -4.09 23.64
N ALA A 61 -5.25 -4.86 22.68
CA ALA A 61 -6.61 -5.39 22.65
C ALA A 61 -6.55 -6.91 22.80
N GLY A 62 -6.34 -7.35 24.04
CA GLY A 62 -6.40 -8.76 24.42
C GLY A 62 -7.83 -9.25 24.59
N LEU A 63 -7.97 -10.57 24.67
CA LEU A 63 -9.22 -11.20 25.10
C LEU A 63 -9.15 -11.37 26.62
N ASP A 64 -9.98 -10.63 27.35
CA ASP A 64 -10.13 -10.79 28.80
C ASP A 64 -10.99 -12.01 29.15
N GLU A 65 -11.74 -12.52 28.18
CA GLU A 65 -12.65 -13.67 28.30
C GLU A 65 -12.59 -14.54 27.04
N ASP A 66 -13.02 -15.79 27.18
CA ASP A 66 -13.09 -16.72 26.05
C ASP A 66 -14.09 -16.25 24.98
N ILE A 67 -13.75 -16.49 23.71
CA ILE A 67 -14.64 -16.18 22.58
C ILE A 67 -15.88 -17.08 22.67
N PRO A 68 -17.10 -16.53 22.68
CA PRO A 68 -18.32 -17.33 22.75
C PRO A 68 -18.52 -18.18 21.50
N GLU A 69 -19.10 -19.37 21.66
CA GLU A 69 -19.51 -20.24 20.55
C GLU A 69 -20.63 -19.57 19.74
N LEU A 70 -20.42 -19.38 18.43
CA LEU A 70 -21.34 -18.63 17.57
C LEU A 70 -22.25 -19.50 16.69
N ARG A 71 -22.17 -20.83 16.77
CA ARG A 71 -23.07 -21.72 16.00
C ARG A 71 -24.54 -21.47 16.38
N GLY A 72 -25.37 -21.22 15.37
CA GLY A 72 -26.81 -20.95 15.55
C GLY A 72 -27.14 -19.49 15.83
N HIS A 73 -26.15 -18.60 15.95
CA HIS A 73 -26.38 -17.16 16.01
C HIS A 73 -26.65 -16.60 14.61
N GLU A 74 -27.76 -15.88 14.45
CA GLU A 74 -28.04 -15.15 13.21
C GLU A 74 -27.08 -13.96 13.06
N ALA A 75 -26.46 -13.84 11.88
CA ALA A 75 -25.62 -12.69 11.55
C ALA A 75 -26.47 -11.42 11.53
N LYS A 76 -26.13 -10.45 12.39
CA LYS A 76 -26.77 -9.15 12.42
C LYS A 76 -25.85 -8.09 11.82
N PRO A 77 -26.35 -7.20 10.96
CA PRO A 77 -25.56 -6.09 10.46
C PRO A 77 -25.18 -5.14 11.60
N ALA A 78 -24.00 -4.52 11.52
CA ALA A 78 -23.62 -3.48 12.45
C ALA A 78 -24.53 -2.25 12.29
N SER A 79 -25.11 -1.78 13.39
CA SER A 79 -25.79 -0.48 13.44
C SER A 79 -24.76 0.60 13.70
N PHE A 80 -24.64 1.56 12.80
CA PHE A 80 -23.85 2.76 13.02
C PHE A 80 -24.82 3.91 13.30
N ASP A 81 -24.96 4.26 14.58
CA ASP A 81 -25.64 5.50 14.95
C ASP A 81 -24.73 6.66 14.51
N ARG A 82 -25.32 7.61 13.78
CA ARG A 82 -24.65 8.82 13.30
C ARG A 82 -24.73 9.93 14.34
#